data_AF-G6Y4D4-F1
#
_entry.id   AF-G6Y4D4-F1
#
_cell.length_a   1.000
_cell.length_b   1.000
_cell.length_c   1.000
_cell.angle_alpha   90.00
_cell.angle_beta   90.00
_cell.angle_gamma   90.00
#
_symmetry.space_group_name_H-M   'P 1'
#
loop_
_entity.id
_entity.type
_entity.pdbx_description
1 polymer ?
#
loop_
_entity_poly.entity_id
_entity_poly.type
_entity_poly.pdbx_seq_one_letter_code
_entity_poly.pdbx_strand_id
1 'polypeptide(L)'
;MENLAWDGWFAKNGLPCLSLTYEQIQQDPRASLEQIARLADVEPVWEADLKSGLEIQRDTINDEWRKRFLSEYADAPSFRHHRYRIRGFLR
;
A
#
# COMPACT_ATOMS: atom_id res chain seq x y z
N MET A 1 8.52 3.86 -8.40
CA MET A 1 8.20 2.46 -8.06
C MET A 1 8.14 2.41 -6.55
N GLU A 2 6.94 2.30 -5.96
CA GLU A 2 6.69 2.62 -4.54
C GLU A 2 7.13 1.50 -3.58
N ASN A 3 7.40 0.28 -4.07
CA ASN A 3 7.73 -0.90 -3.25
C ASN A 3 8.96 -1.68 -3.76
N LEU A 4 10.05 -0.97 -4.12
CA LEU A 4 11.26 -1.52 -4.75
C LEU A 4 11.81 -2.82 -4.14
N ALA A 5 11.73 -2.97 -2.81
CA ALA A 5 12.20 -4.17 -2.13
C ALA A 5 11.34 -5.41 -2.48
N TRP A 6 10.02 -5.26 -2.51
CA TRP A 6 9.10 -6.31 -2.90
C TRP A 6 9.20 -6.60 -4.40
N ASP A 7 9.24 -5.57 -5.23
CA ASP A 7 9.37 -5.70 -6.69
C ASP A 7 10.63 -6.50 -7.06
N GLY A 8 11.77 -6.17 -6.42
CA GLY A 8 13.02 -6.90 -6.62
C GLY A 8 12.96 -8.35 -6.13
N TRP A 9 12.31 -8.62 -5.01
CA TRP A 9 12.18 -9.98 -4.48
C TRP A 9 11.29 -10.87 -5.36
N PHE A 10 10.12 -10.38 -5.79
CA PHE A 10 9.23 -11.14 -6.68
C PHE A 10 9.90 -11.40 -8.04
N ALA A 11 10.54 -10.39 -8.64
CA ALA A 11 11.26 -10.53 -9.90
C ALA A 11 12.42 -11.54 -9.79
N LYS A 12 13.18 -11.50 -8.68
CA LYS A 12 14.28 -12.44 -8.44
C LYS A 12 13.80 -13.90 -8.33
N ASN A 13 12.60 -14.13 -7.79
CA ASN A 13 12.08 -15.48 -7.56
C ASN A 13 11.15 -15.97 -8.68
N GLY A 14 10.86 -15.15 -9.70
CA GLY A 14 10.00 -15.55 -10.82
C GLY A 14 8.57 -15.88 -10.41
N LEU A 15 8.10 -15.34 -9.29
CA LEU A 15 6.76 -15.61 -8.76
C LEU A 15 5.76 -14.60 -9.33
N PRO A 16 4.57 -15.06 -9.79
CA PRO A 16 3.50 -14.16 -10.17
C PRO A 16 3.04 -13.36 -8.94
N CYS A 17 2.83 -12.06 -9.11
CA CYS A 17 2.34 -11.17 -8.06
C CYS A 17 1.14 -10.39 -8.58
N LEU A 18 0.04 -10.42 -7.83
CA LEU A 18 -1.09 -9.52 -8.03
C LEU A 18 -0.83 -8.24 -7.23
N SER A 19 -0.76 -7.11 -7.93
CA SER A 19 -0.63 -5.80 -7.29
C SER A 19 -2.00 -5.14 -7.15
N LEU A 20 -2.41 -4.89 -5.91
CA LEU A 20 -3.62 -4.17 -5.56
C LEU A 20 -3.23 -3.00 -4.67
N THR A 21 -3.76 -1.81 -4.96
CA THR A 21 -3.63 -0.66 -4.06
C THR A 21 -4.80 -0.59 -3.10
N TYR A 22 -4.61 0.14 -2.00
CA TYR A 22 -5.67 0.43 -1.06
C TYR A 22 -6.87 1.10 -1.73
N GLU A 23 -6.61 2.06 -2.62
CA GLU A 23 -7.64 2.82 -3.34
C GLU A 23 -8.44 1.92 -4.28
N GLN A 24 -7.80 0.97 -4.97
CA GLN A 24 -8.49 0.00 -5.82
C GLN A 24 -9.45 -0.88 -5.01
N ILE A 25 -8.99 -1.38 -3.86
CA ILE A 25 -9.80 -2.21 -2.96
C ILE A 25 -10.97 -1.40 -2.41
N GLN A 26 -10.77 -0.14 -2.03
CA GLN A 26 -11.84 0.71 -1.52
C GLN A 26 -12.87 1.06 -2.59
N GLN A 27 -12.43 1.32 -3.81
CA GLN A 27 -13.31 1.72 -4.91
C GLN A 27 -14.18 0.57 -5.39
N ASP A 28 -13.61 -0.64 -5.51
CA ASP A 28 -14.34 -1.83 -5.92
C ASP A 28 -13.79 -3.09 -5.21
N PRO A 29 -14.30 -3.39 -4.00
CA PRO A 29 -13.91 -4.57 -3.25
C PRO A 29 -14.20 -5.86 -4.01
N ARG A 30 -15.31 -5.92 -4.76
CA ARG A 30 -15.72 -7.13 -5.49
C ARG A 30 -14.75 -7.42 -6.62
N ALA A 31 -14.46 -6.44 -7.48
CA ALA A 31 -13.50 -6.63 -8.56
C ALA A 31 -12.10 -7.02 -8.04
N SER A 32 -11.69 -6.47 -6.89
CA SER A 32 -10.43 -6.84 -6.23
C SER A 32 -10.45 -8.29 -5.74
N LEU A 33 -11.54 -8.73 -5.11
CA LEU A 33 -11.71 -10.12 -4.66
C LEU A 33 -11.78 -11.10 -5.83
N GLU A 34 -12.40 -10.73 -6.95
CA GLU A 34 -12.39 -11.54 -8.19
C GLU A 34 -10.97 -11.74 -8.73
N GLN A 35 -10.12 -10.70 -8.68
CA GLN A 35 -8.71 -10.83 -9.07
C GLN A 35 -7.96 -11.79 -8.15
N ILE A 36 -8.21 -11.73 -6.84
CA ILE A 36 -7.61 -12.66 -5.86
C ILE A 36 -8.10 -14.10 -6.12
N ALA A 37 -9.40 -14.29 -6.35
CA ALA A 37 -9.99 -15.60 -6.64
C ALA A 37 -9.38 -16.23 -7.90
N ARG A 38 -9.21 -15.44 -8.98
CA ARG A 38 -8.51 -15.87 -10.20
C ARG A 38 -7.05 -16.24 -9.95
N LEU A 39 -6.34 -15.49 -9.11
CA LEU A 39 -4.95 -15.82 -8.76
C LEU A 39 -4.86 -17.13 -7.97
N ALA A 40 -5.82 -17.37 -7.09
CA ALA A 40 -5.87 -18.56 -6.24
C ALA A 40 -6.53 -19.77 -6.92
N ASP A 41 -7.01 -19.64 -8.16
CA ASP A 41 -7.74 -20.66 -8.91
C ASP A 41 -8.96 -21.20 -8.13
N VAL A 42 -9.74 -20.30 -7.54
CA VAL A 42 -10.96 -20.64 -6.79
C VAL A 42 -12.17 -19.90 -7.35
N GLU A 43 -13.32 -20.57 -7.30
CA GLU A 43 -14.61 -19.94 -7.57
C GLU A 43 -15.07 -19.15 -6.34
N PRO A 44 -15.31 -17.83 -6.47
CA PRO A 44 -15.69 -17.04 -5.34
C PRO A 44 -17.16 -17.27 -4.96
N VAL A 45 -17.41 -17.52 -3.68
CA VAL A 45 -18.75 -17.56 -3.10
C VAL A 45 -18.99 -16.23 -2.40
N TRP A 46 -19.94 -15.45 -2.92
CA TRP A 46 -20.22 -14.12 -2.40
C TRP A 46 -21.34 -14.15 -1.36
N GLU A 47 -21.10 -13.51 -0.21
CA GLU A 47 -22.19 -13.03 0.64
C GLU A 47 -22.79 -11.75 0.04
N ALA A 48 -24.03 -11.43 0.43
CA ALA A 48 -24.78 -10.31 -0.14
C ALA A 48 -24.16 -8.93 0.16
N ASP A 49 -23.35 -8.80 1.21
CA ASP A 49 -22.72 -7.55 1.64
C ASP A 49 -21.20 -7.73 1.81
N LEU A 50 -20.41 -7.04 0.98
CA LEU A 50 -18.94 -7.09 0.99
C LEU A 50 -18.33 -5.97 1.85
N LYS A 51 -19.03 -5.54 2.90
CA LYS A 51 -18.49 -4.57 3.86
C LYS A 51 -17.39 -5.23 4.69
N SER A 52 -16.32 -4.48 4.95
CA SER A 52 -15.23 -4.90 5.83
C SER A 52 -15.65 -5.14 7.28
N GLY A 53 -16.85 -4.70 7.67
CA GLY A 53 -17.29 -4.64 9.07
C GLY A 53 -16.54 -3.60 9.91
N LEU A 54 -15.63 -2.83 9.29
CA LEU A 54 -14.80 -1.82 9.94
C LEU A 54 -15.23 -0.42 9.51
N GLU A 55 -15.23 0.48 10.48
CA GLU A 55 -15.41 1.90 10.22
C GLU A 55 -14.10 2.54 9.74
N ILE A 56 -14.20 3.41 8.73
CA ILE A 56 -13.05 4.19 8.25
C ILE A 56 -12.72 5.24 9.31
N GLN A 57 -11.53 5.14 9.90
CA GLN A 57 -11.05 6.07 10.93
C GLN A 57 -10.45 7.36 10.37
N ARG A 58 -10.38 7.52 9.03
CA ARG A 58 -9.88 8.75 8.40
C ARG A 58 -10.87 9.88 8.65
N ASP A 59 -10.36 10.98 9.19
CA ASP A 59 -11.14 12.19 9.48
C ASP A 59 -10.54 13.46 8.85
N THR A 60 -11.15 14.61 9.19
CA THR A 60 -10.71 15.92 8.72
C THR A 60 -9.30 16.29 9.20
N ILE A 61 -8.90 15.84 10.38
CA ILE A 61 -7.55 16.10 10.92
C ILE A 61 -6.50 15.35 10.07
N ASN A 62 -6.78 14.10 9.68
CA ASN A 62 -5.91 13.35 8.78
C ASN A 62 -5.73 14.07 7.43
N ASP A 63 -6.81 14.62 6.88
CA ASP A 63 -6.77 15.33 5.60
C ASP A 63 -5.98 16.65 5.69
N GLU A 64 -6.11 17.38 6.79
CA GLU A 64 -5.32 18.59 7.06
C GLU A 64 -3.83 18.27 7.16
N TRP A 65 -3.47 17.22 7.90
CA TRP A 65 -2.07 16.78 8.00
C TRP A 65 -1.50 16.37 6.65
N ARG A 66 -2.27 15.62 5.85
CA ARG A 66 -1.88 15.24 4.49
C ARG A 66 -1.62 16.47 3.63
N LYS A 67 -2.53 17.44 3.63
CA LYS A 67 -2.40 18.70 2.86
C LYS A 67 -1.16 19.48 3.28
N ARG A 68 -0.94 19.67 4.59
CA ARG A 68 0.24 20.37 5.11
C ARG A 68 1.53 19.67 4.69
N PHE A 69 1.61 18.36 4.88
CA PHE A 69 2.79 17.58 4.51
C PHE A 69 3.10 17.71 3.00
N LEU A 70 2.08 17.54 2.14
CA LEU A 70 2.29 17.69 0.71
C LEU A 70 2.71 19.13 0.35
N SER A 71 2.15 20.17 0.97
CA SER A 71 2.60 21.54 0.70
C SER A 71 4.04 21.83 1.12
N GLU A 72 4.52 21.19 2.19
CA GLU A 72 5.87 21.41 2.72
C GLU A 72 6.93 20.58 1.98
N TYR A 73 6.57 19.41 1.46
CA TYR A 73 7.53 18.42 0.97
C TYR A 73 7.27 17.91 -0.46
N ALA A 74 6.24 18.38 -1.17
CA ALA A 74 5.98 17.93 -2.55
C ALA A 74 7.08 18.33 -3.53
N ASP A 75 7.84 19.39 -3.24
CA ASP A 75 8.99 19.81 -4.05
C ASP A 75 10.33 19.39 -3.43
N ALA A 76 10.75 18.16 -3.72
CA ALA A 76 12.16 17.78 -3.80
C ALA A 76 12.37 16.54 -4.70
N PRO A 77 13.07 16.64 -5.84
CA PRO A 77 13.63 15.46 -6.46
C PRO A 77 14.72 14.92 -5.52
N SER A 78 14.64 13.62 -5.22
CA SER A 78 15.44 12.86 -4.26
C SER A 78 14.92 12.88 -2.82
N PHE A 79 14.27 11.77 -2.45
CA PHE A 79 14.47 11.15 -1.15
C PHE A 79 15.99 10.99 -0.93
N ARG A 80 16.65 12.04 -0.41
CA ARG A 80 18.02 11.93 0.07
C ARG A 80 17.99 10.90 1.17
N HIS A 81 18.63 9.77 0.93
CA HIS A 81 18.94 8.80 1.97
C HIS A 81 19.78 9.53 3.02
N HIS A 82 19.14 10.05 4.07
CA HIS A 82 19.85 10.45 5.27
C HIS A 82 20.40 9.16 5.86
N ARG A 83 21.64 8.83 5.49
CA ARG A 83 22.48 7.93 6.26
C ARG A 83 22.61 8.52 7.65
N TYR A 84 21.69 8.20 8.55
CA TYR A 84 21.96 8.27 9.97
C TYR A 84 23.11 7.31 10.23
N ARG A 85 24.34 7.84 10.21
CA ARG A 85 25.47 7.21 10.90
C ARG A 85 25.07 7.24 12.38
N ILE A 86 24.50 6.13 12.84
CA ILE A 86 24.46 5.84 14.27
C ILE A 86 25.94 5.79 14.68
N ARG A 87 26.46 6.88 15.26
CA ARG A 87 27.68 6.82 16.04
C ARG A 87 27.33 5.98 17.25
N GLY A 88 27.64 4.69 17.16
CA GLY A 88 27.57 3.79 18.30
C GLY A 88 28.39 4.41 19.43
N PHE A 89 27.71 4.71 20.54
CA PHE A 89 28.37 4.77 21.83
C PHE A 89 28.75 3.34 22.20
N LEU A 90 30.01 2.98 21.99
CA LEU A 90 30.65 1.84 22.62
C LEU A 90 31.71 2.40 23.56
N ARG A 91 31.47 2.12 24.86
CA ARG A 91 32.29 2.25 26.07
C ARG A 91 33.59 3.04 26.01
#